data_AF-A0A6V6Y6T0-F1
#
_entry.id   AF-A0A6V6Y6T0-F1
#
_cell.length_a   1.000
_cell.length_b   1.000
_cell.length_c   1.000
_cell.angle_alpha   90.00
_cell.angle_beta   90.00
_cell.angle_gamma   90.00
#
_symmetry.space_group_name_H-M   'P 1'
#
loop_
_entity.id
_entity.type
_entity.pdbx_description
1 polymer ?
#
loop_
_entity_poly.entity_id
_entity_poly.type
_entity_poly.pdbx_seq_one_letter_code
_entity_poly.pdbx_strand_id
1 'polypeptide(L)'
;MGLGPSIKMTTLHHYRCPITKCLAEDEDLDFPGIIVNGVSEVFDDKVFTAIRTGELAEALKIDGAIVAIDGWGNHHLDFVNVIEQLGKRGIPSVGVSYLGQQGRLVATNNYVDTIVDINKEASGYETCMVGQNNVTDLDAQKAVGLLKLKLKREGKLPVELADEPIDKHRLTKKNFRITSVAFGEKTTIERGHLTLRKGIETRIVETESRIRGIDVRFLKPGDVDWFVNSNLDFSPIAVKNRGPLGRGITHCLTGITVMSTGVEAKTGFQPSNIGSSEGLLKERVAFNQAGTPSSDDFILHIDYLFEPGEGRTAEGLEAAHRSTDRIVDEIRRELKDLQSMRSEKEEFYDRERPGKPRVILVKITSGLGNMYDSSIFPKEPAGYIESRLLRDCNNIPFFITPNQCRDGVLHTLL
;
A
#
# COMPACT_ATOMS: atom_id res chain seq x y z
N MET A 1 -11.47 -6.12 16.75
CA MET A 1 -10.70 -6.05 15.49
C MET A 1 -9.80 -4.85 15.59
N GLY A 2 -8.59 -4.90 15.03
CA GLY A 2 -7.72 -3.75 15.08
C GLY A 2 -7.10 -3.41 13.74
N LEU A 3 -7.07 -2.13 13.44
CA LEU A 3 -6.17 -1.52 12.48
C LEU A 3 -5.54 -0.35 13.22
N GLY A 4 -4.27 -0.54 13.56
CA GLY A 4 -3.48 0.45 14.28
C GLY A 4 -2.58 1.21 13.33
N PRO A 5 -2.29 2.50 13.58
CA PRO A 5 -1.46 3.29 12.67
C PRO A 5 -0.08 2.67 12.39
N SER A 6 0.55 2.02 13.37
CA SER A 6 1.90 1.49 13.20
C SER A 6 2.02 0.29 12.26
N ILE A 7 0.94 -0.46 12.08
CA ILE A 7 0.88 -1.62 11.16
C ILE A 7 0.29 -1.27 9.80
N LYS A 8 -0.25 -0.05 9.65
CA LYS A 8 -0.93 0.42 8.45
C LYS A 8 -0.05 0.26 7.21
N MET A 9 -0.56 -0.46 6.21
CA MET A 9 0.02 -0.47 4.87
C MET A 9 -0.57 0.69 4.07
N THR A 10 0.13 1.83 4.08
CA THR A 10 -0.24 3.00 3.28
C THR A 10 -0.19 2.69 1.78
N THR A 11 -0.80 3.54 0.96
CA THR A 11 -0.66 3.44 -0.50
C THR A 11 0.81 3.44 -0.92
N LEU A 12 1.65 4.23 -0.25
CA LEU A 12 3.09 4.25 -0.46
C LEU A 12 3.75 2.89 -0.12
N HIS A 13 3.29 2.21 0.93
CA HIS A 13 3.78 0.87 1.30
C HIS A 13 3.48 -0.13 0.19
N HIS A 14 2.26 -0.10 -0.36
CA HIS A 14 1.91 -0.97 -1.48
C HIS A 14 2.72 -0.64 -2.75
N TYR A 15 2.92 0.65 -3.03
CA TYR A 15 3.72 1.14 -4.15
C TYR A 15 5.21 0.74 -4.06
N ARG A 16 5.75 0.69 -2.84
CA ARG A 16 7.14 0.32 -2.52
C ARG A 16 7.27 -1.06 -1.86
N CYS A 17 6.31 -1.95 -2.08
CA CYS A 17 6.15 -3.18 -1.30
C CYS A 17 7.43 -4.05 -1.25
N PRO A 18 8.06 -4.23 -0.07
CA PRO A 18 9.32 -4.97 0.06
C PRO A 18 9.22 -6.43 -0.39
N ILE A 19 8.09 -7.09 -0.13
CA ILE A 19 7.86 -8.49 -0.54
C ILE A 19 7.78 -8.59 -2.08
N THR A 20 7.08 -7.66 -2.73
CA THR A 20 6.98 -7.61 -4.20
C THR A 20 8.35 -7.37 -4.84
N LYS A 21 9.16 -6.49 -4.25
CA LYS A 21 10.55 -6.24 -4.66
C LYS A 21 11.37 -7.54 -4.54
N CYS A 22 11.41 -8.11 -3.35
CA CYS A 22 12.22 -9.29 -3.04
C CYS A 22 11.85 -10.50 -3.92
N LEU A 23 10.56 -10.80 -4.10
CA LEU A 23 10.12 -11.91 -4.95
C LEU A 23 10.43 -11.72 -6.44
N ALA A 24 10.37 -10.49 -6.96
CA ALA A 24 10.67 -10.26 -8.37
C ALA A 24 12.18 -10.24 -8.68
N GLU A 25 13.00 -9.92 -7.69
CA GLU A 25 14.46 -9.92 -7.79
C GLU A 25 15.05 -11.33 -7.57
N ASP A 26 14.30 -12.26 -6.94
CA ASP A 26 14.76 -13.64 -6.73
C ASP A 26 14.89 -14.39 -8.08
N GLU A 27 16.02 -15.06 -8.27
CA GLU A 27 16.34 -15.78 -9.51
C GLU A 27 15.96 -17.26 -9.47
N ASP A 28 15.66 -17.79 -8.27
CA ASP A 28 15.29 -19.18 -8.07
C ASP A 28 13.78 -19.42 -8.08
N LEU A 29 12.97 -18.34 -8.08
CA LEU A 29 11.52 -18.39 -8.01
C LEU A 29 10.90 -17.73 -9.25
N ASP A 30 9.84 -18.34 -9.78
CA ASP A 30 8.95 -17.69 -10.75
C ASP A 30 7.87 -16.93 -9.98
N PHE A 31 7.78 -15.61 -10.14
CA PHE A 31 6.81 -14.76 -9.42
C PHE A 31 5.74 -14.22 -10.40
N PRO A 32 4.71 -15.03 -10.72
CA PRO A 32 3.71 -14.65 -11.71
C PRO A 32 2.80 -13.50 -11.28
N GLY A 33 2.61 -13.26 -9.98
CA GLY A 33 1.79 -12.16 -9.51
C GLY A 33 1.32 -12.25 -8.07
N ILE A 34 0.36 -11.39 -7.77
CA ILE A 34 -0.14 -11.11 -6.43
C ILE A 34 -1.66 -11.32 -6.44
N ILE A 35 -2.18 -12.01 -5.42
CA ILE A 35 -3.62 -12.05 -5.15
C ILE A 35 -3.92 -11.02 -4.07
N VAL A 36 -4.74 -10.02 -4.39
CA VAL A 36 -5.28 -9.06 -3.42
C VAL A 36 -6.61 -9.62 -2.91
N ASN A 37 -6.70 -9.90 -1.62
CA ASN A 37 -7.89 -10.44 -0.97
C ASN A 37 -8.44 -9.39 0.01
N GLY A 38 -9.71 -9.03 -0.11
CA GLY A 38 -10.36 -8.09 0.79
C GLY A 38 -10.80 -8.76 2.10
N VAL A 39 -10.58 -8.10 3.22
CA VAL A 39 -11.11 -8.53 4.51
C VAL A 39 -12.61 -8.20 4.59
N SER A 40 -13.45 -9.18 4.95
CA SER A 40 -14.88 -8.95 5.27
C SER A 40 -15.12 -8.84 6.77
N GLU A 41 -16.17 -8.17 7.23
CA GLU A 41 -16.63 -8.29 8.63
C GLU A 41 -17.35 -9.62 8.88
N VAL A 42 -18.03 -10.15 7.85
CA VAL A 42 -18.89 -11.35 7.96
C VAL A 42 -18.06 -12.61 7.79
N PHE A 43 -18.11 -13.52 8.77
CA PHE A 43 -17.29 -14.73 8.78
C PHE A 43 -17.48 -15.62 7.55
N ASP A 44 -18.72 -15.84 7.11
CA ASP A 44 -19.02 -16.67 5.94
C ASP A 44 -18.36 -16.12 4.67
N ASP A 45 -18.29 -14.79 4.54
CA ASP A 45 -17.59 -14.14 3.44
C ASP A 45 -16.08 -14.33 3.54
N LYS A 46 -15.49 -14.30 4.75
CA LYS A 46 -14.06 -14.61 4.94
C LYS A 46 -13.72 -16.01 4.45
N VAL A 47 -14.57 -16.99 4.77
CA VAL A 47 -14.42 -18.37 4.31
C VAL A 47 -14.57 -18.45 2.80
N PHE A 48 -15.59 -17.78 2.24
CA PHE A 48 -15.83 -17.74 0.81
C PHE A 48 -14.64 -17.15 0.04
N THR A 49 -14.14 -15.97 0.41
CA THR A 49 -13.02 -15.32 -0.29
C THR A 49 -11.70 -16.10 -0.12
N ALA A 50 -11.50 -16.77 1.01
CA ALA A 50 -10.37 -17.67 1.22
C ALA A 50 -10.43 -18.90 0.29
N ILE A 51 -11.61 -19.52 0.12
CA ILE A 51 -11.79 -20.63 -0.84
C ILE A 51 -11.47 -20.17 -2.25
N ARG A 52 -12.01 -19.02 -2.68
CA ARG A 52 -11.73 -18.43 -4.00
C ARG A 52 -10.24 -18.14 -4.20
N THR A 53 -9.54 -17.71 -3.15
CA THR A 53 -8.08 -17.48 -3.18
C THR A 53 -7.32 -18.78 -3.41
N GLY A 54 -7.70 -19.86 -2.70
CA GLY A 54 -7.09 -21.18 -2.88
C GLY A 54 -7.33 -21.74 -4.28
N GLU A 55 -8.57 -21.68 -4.79
CA GLU A 55 -8.91 -22.14 -6.15
C GLU A 55 -8.16 -21.36 -7.23
N LEU A 56 -8.02 -20.05 -7.06
CA LEU A 56 -7.26 -19.22 -7.98
C LEU A 56 -5.76 -19.60 -7.97
N ALA A 57 -5.17 -19.82 -6.80
CA ALA A 57 -3.78 -20.26 -6.69
C ALA A 57 -3.55 -21.66 -7.33
N GLU A 58 -4.48 -22.58 -7.14
CA GLU A 58 -4.45 -23.91 -7.78
C GLU A 58 -4.59 -23.82 -9.30
N ALA A 59 -5.53 -23.02 -9.80
CA ALA A 59 -5.70 -22.80 -11.24
C ALA A 59 -4.45 -22.17 -11.89
N LEU A 60 -3.73 -21.32 -11.15
CA LEU A 60 -2.46 -20.69 -11.56
C LEU A 60 -1.23 -21.61 -11.39
N LYS A 61 -1.43 -22.84 -10.91
CA LYS A 61 -0.40 -23.86 -10.65
C LYS A 61 0.72 -23.33 -9.74
N ILE A 62 0.32 -22.73 -8.63
CA ILE A 62 1.25 -22.14 -7.67
C ILE A 62 1.84 -23.23 -6.77
N ASP A 63 3.16 -23.17 -6.59
CA ASP A 63 3.95 -24.12 -5.80
C ASP A 63 4.12 -23.67 -4.34
N GLY A 64 4.07 -22.36 -4.08
CA GLY A 64 4.17 -21.78 -2.74
C GLY A 64 3.64 -20.35 -2.65
N ALA A 65 3.39 -19.85 -1.43
CA ALA A 65 2.84 -18.51 -1.24
C ALA A 65 3.46 -17.77 -0.04
N ILE A 66 3.60 -16.45 -0.15
CA ILE A 66 3.72 -15.57 1.01
C ILE A 66 2.35 -14.96 1.25
N VAL A 67 1.84 -15.04 2.48
CA VAL A 67 0.55 -14.44 2.86
C VAL A 67 0.84 -13.27 3.80
N ALA A 68 0.54 -12.05 3.38
CA ALA A 68 0.75 -10.84 4.17
C ALA A 68 -0.58 -10.16 4.49
N ILE A 69 -0.73 -9.62 5.69
CA ILE A 69 -1.98 -9.01 6.18
C ILE A 69 -1.72 -7.64 6.82
N ASP A 70 -2.61 -6.68 6.58
CA ASP A 70 -2.54 -5.30 7.08
C ASP A 70 -3.29 -5.07 8.41
N GLY A 71 -3.65 -6.14 9.13
CA GLY A 71 -4.38 -6.05 10.39
C GLY A 71 -4.29 -7.30 11.26
N TRP A 72 -5.05 -7.29 12.35
CA TRP A 72 -4.91 -8.21 13.47
C TRP A 72 -6.25 -8.37 14.21
N GLY A 73 -6.35 -9.37 15.08
CA GLY A 73 -7.59 -9.68 15.77
C GLY A 73 -8.54 -10.45 14.83
N ASN A 74 -9.71 -9.88 14.51
CA ASN A 74 -10.68 -10.53 13.61
C ASN A 74 -10.10 -10.75 12.20
N HIS A 75 -9.15 -9.92 11.75
CA HIS A 75 -8.51 -10.10 10.43
C HIS A 75 -7.62 -11.34 10.38
N HIS A 76 -7.14 -11.82 11.53
CA HIS A 76 -6.38 -13.07 11.57
C HIS A 76 -7.23 -14.27 11.17
N LEU A 77 -8.56 -14.18 11.23
CA LEU A 77 -9.42 -15.24 10.68
C LEU A 77 -9.26 -15.34 9.16
N ASP A 78 -9.24 -14.23 8.42
CA ASP A 78 -9.00 -14.23 6.97
C ASP A 78 -7.63 -14.83 6.65
N PHE A 79 -6.61 -14.38 7.37
CA PHE A 79 -5.23 -14.87 7.24
C PHE A 79 -5.10 -16.37 7.46
N VAL A 80 -5.69 -16.89 8.54
CA VAL A 80 -5.66 -18.31 8.88
C VAL A 80 -6.45 -19.13 7.85
N ASN A 81 -7.62 -18.64 7.41
CA ASN A 81 -8.44 -19.32 6.40
C ASN A 81 -7.76 -19.36 5.03
N VAL A 82 -7.12 -18.27 4.59
CA VAL A 82 -6.34 -18.23 3.35
C VAL A 82 -5.21 -19.25 3.39
N ILE A 83 -4.43 -19.27 4.48
CA ILE A 83 -3.35 -20.25 4.68
C ILE A 83 -3.89 -21.69 4.67
N GLU A 84 -5.05 -21.92 5.30
CA GLU A 84 -5.71 -23.23 5.29
C GLU A 84 -6.08 -23.68 3.87
N GLN A 85 -6.66 -22.79 3.08
CA GLN A 85 -7.14 -23.11 1.73
C GLN A 85 -5.98 -23.36 0.77
N LEU A 86 -4.86 -22.67 0.94
CA LEU A 86 -3.60 -22.97 0.24
C LEU A 86 -3.05 -24.33 0.67
N GLY A 87 -3.01 -24.60 1.98
CA GLY A 87 -2.51 -25.86 2.53
C GLY A 87 -3.32 -27.09 2.11
N LYS A 88 -4.65 -27.00 2.06
CA LYS A 88 -5.55 -28.06 1.55
C LYS A 88 -5.26 -28.44 0.09
N ARG A 89 -4.60 -27.55 -0.67
CA ARG A 89 -4.22 -27.73 -2.08
C ARG A 89 -2.73 -28.08 -2.25
N GLY A 90 -2.02 -28.36 -1.17
CA GLY A 90 -0.59 -28.70 -1.22
C GLY A 90 0.31 -27.50 -1.57
N ILE A 91 -0.14 -26.27 -1.29
CA ILE A 91 0.61 -25.03 -1.51
C ILE A 91 1.17 -24.57 -0.15
N PRO A 92 2.44 -24.89 0.20
CA PRO A 92 3.07 -24.38 1.40
C PRO A 92 3.10 -22.85 1.40
N SER A 93 2.88 -22.26 2.57
CA SER A 93 2.91 -20.81 2.71
C SER A 93 3.76 -20.32 3.89
N VAL A 94 4.20 -19.07 3.80
CA VAL A 94 4.80 -18.34 4.92
C VAL A 94 3.94 -17.11 5.21
N GLY A 95 3.47 -17.01 6.44
CA GLY A 95 2.71 -15.86 6.90
C GLY A 95 3.61 -14.67 7.23
N VAL A 96 3.13 -13.45 7.01
CA VAL A 96 3.75 -12.20 7.42
C VAL A 96 2.67 -11.35 8.09
N SER A 97 2.76 -11.18 9.40
CA SER A 97 1.74 -10.50 10.19
C SER A 97 2.38 -9.82 11.39
N TYR A 98 1.71 -8.79 11.91
CA TYR A 98 2.01 -8.28 13.24
C TYR A 98 1.51 -9.27 14.30
N LEU A 99 2.40 -9.77 15.14
CA LEU A 99 2.12 -10.68 16.25
C LEU A 99 2.77 -10.16 17.54
N GLY A 100 2.31 -9.00 18.01
CA GLY A 100 2.72 -8.42 19.29
C GLY A 100 2.13 -9.14 20.52
N GLN A 101 2.37 -8.58 21.71
CA GLN A 101 1.64 -8.96 22.92
C GLN A 101 0.16 -8.60 22.80
N GLN A 102 -0.11 -7.39 22.35
CA GLN A 102 -1.36 -7.00 21.75
C GLN A 102 -1.36 -7.67 20.37
N GLY A 103 -2.44 -8.37 19.98
CA GLY A 103 -2.48 -8.95 18.63
C GLY A 103 -2.03 -10.37 18.45
N ARG A 104 -2.01 -11.16 19.51
CA ARG A 104 -1.79 -12.60 19.38
C ARG A 104 -2.74 -13.18 18.34
N LEU A 105 -2.24 -14.16 17.61
CA LEU A 105 -3.00 -14.85 16.60
C LEU A 105 -4.30 -15.43 17.21
N VAL A 106 -5.45 -14.97 16.71
CA VAL A 106 -6.77 -15.27 17.32
C VAL A 106 -7.25 -16.68 17.01
N ALA A 107 -6.78 -17.27 15.90
CA ALA A 107 -7.09 -18.63 15.50
C ALA A 107 -5.85 -19.27 14.88
N THR A 108 -5.79 -20.60 14.87
CA THR A 108 -4.73 -21.32 14.16
C THR A 108 -5.28 -22.63 13.61
N ASN A 109 -4.53 -23.26 12.72
CA ASN A 109 -4.79 -24.60 12.20
C ASN A 109 -3.45 -25.27 11.86
N ASN A 110 -3.51 -26.52 11.39
CA ASN A 110 -2.31 -27.32 11.10
C ASN A 110 -1.44 -26.78 9.95
N TYR A 111 -1.94 -25.81 9.17
CA TYR A 111 -1.21 -25.20 8.05
C TYR A 111 -0.54 -23.87 8.43
N VAL A 112 -0.93 -23.26 9.55
CA VAL A 112 -0.29 -22.03 10.07
C VAL A 112 0.90 -22.42 10.95
N ASP A 113 1.98 -22.86 10.30
CA ASP A 113 3.19 -23.43 10.92
C ASP A 113 4.41 -22.50 10.83
N THR A 114 4.37 -21.44 10.03
CA THR A 114 5.50 -20.51 9.84
C THR A 114 5.00 -19.09 9.59
N ILE A 115 5.33 -18.19 10.52
CA ILE A 115 5.01 -16.76 10.43
C ILE A 115 6.27 -15.94 10.70
N VAL A 116 6.49 -14.91 9.88
CA VAL A 116 7.42 -13.81 10.17
C VAL A 116 6.64 -12.72 10.89
N ASP A 117 6.97 -12.51 12.16
CA ASP A 117 6.43 -11.41 12.96
C ASP A 117 7.09 -10.07 12.58
N ILE A 118 6.26 -9.08 12.26
CA ILE A 118 6.72 -7.72 11.90
C ILE A 118 6.69 -6.74 13.07
N ASN A 119 6.29 -7.17 14.27
CA ASN A 119 6.38 -6.33 15.47
C ASN A 119 7.83 -5.90 15.73
N LYS A 120 8.05 -4.59 15.77
CA LYS A 120 9.34 -3.93 16.06
C LYS A 120 9.39 -3.36 17.47
N GLU A 121 8.25 -3.28 18.14
CA GLU A 121 8.13 -2.69 19.46
C GLU A 121 8.33 -3.76 20.54
N ALA A 122 9.27 -3.52 21.46
CA ALA A 122 9.63 -4.47 22.52
C ALA A 122 8.48 -4.74 23.49
N SER A 123 7.64 -3.73 23.76
CA SER A 123 6.42 -3.94 24.56
C SER A 123 5.41 -4.86 23.85
N GLY A 124 5.47 -4.95 22.52
CA GLY A 124 4.52 -5.69 21.71
C GLY A 124 3.13 -5.06 21.67
N TYR A 125 3.02 -3.77 21.94
CA TYR A 125 1.80 -2.99 21.80
C TYR A 125 1.85 -2.11 20.55
N GLU A 126 0.66 -1.77 20.06
CA GLU A 126 0.49 -0.81 18.97
C GLU A 126 0.86 0.59 19.49
N THR A 127 1.68 1.33 18.73
CA THR A 127 2.32 2.58 19.18
C THR A 127 1.70 3.86 18.61
N CYS A 128 0.73 3.72 17.71
CA CYS A 128 0.16 4.78 16.88
C CYS A 128 1.20 5.52 16.02
N MET A 129 2.40 4.95 15.83
CA MET A 129 3.46 5.52 15.01
C MET A 129 3.46 4.91 13.61
N VAL A 130 2.91 5.64 12.64
CA VAL A 130 2.77 5.18 11.25
C VAL A 130 4.10 4.72 10.69
N GLY A 131 4.12 3.51 10.12
CA GLY A 131 5.28 2.90 9.50
C GLY A 131 6.19 2.09 10.43
N GLN A 132 6.04 2.20 11.76
CA GLN A 132 6.95 1.53 12.70
C GLN A 132 6.96 0.00 12.54
N ASN A 133 5.79 -0.61 12.32
CA ASN A 133 5.61 -2.05 12.16
C ASN A 133 5.30 -2.43 10.70
N ASN A 134 5.74 -1.63 9.72
CA ASN A 134 5.70 -2.04 8.33
C ASN A 134 6.66 -3.19 8.06
N VAL A 135 6.31 -4.02 7.07
CA VAL A 135 7.24 -5.01 6.50
C VAL A 135 8.48 -4.27 6.01
N THR A 136 9.67 -4.73 6.41
CA THR A 136 10.96 -4.22 5.94
C THR A 136 11.57 -5.14 4.86
N ASP A 137 12.62 -4.68 4.18
CA ASP A 137 13.41 -5.51 3.26
C ASP A 137 13.94 -6.78 3.96
N LEU A 138 14.36 -6.68 5.23
CA LEU A 138 14.83 -7.81 6.02
C LEU A 138 13.71 -8.83 6.31
N ASP A 139 12.50 -8.36 6.62
CA ASP A 139 11.36 -9.25 6.86
C ASP A 139 10.94 -9.98 5.57
N ALA A 140 10.96 -9.27 4.45
CA ALA A 140 10.71 -9.86 3.13
C ALA A 140 11.75 -10.93 2.78
N GLN A 141 13.05 -10.66 2.97
CA GLN A 141 14.12 -11.63 2.76
C GLN A 141 13.96 -12.88 3.65
N LYS A 142 13.60 -12.69 4.92
CA LYS A 142 13.30 -13.81 5.83
C LYS A 142 12.12 -14.64 5.32
N ALA A 143 11.02 -13.99 4.93
CA ALA A 143 9.83 -14.67 4.43
C ALA A 143 10.13 -15.49 3.16
N VAL A 144 10.84 -14.90 2.20
CA VAL A 144 11.26 -15.59 0.96
C VAL A 144 12.21 -16.75 1.28
N GLY A 145 13.19 -16.55 2.15
CA GLY A 145 14.13 -17.61 2.56
C GLY A 145 13.43 -18.79 3.24
N LEU A 146 12.50 -18.52 4.16
CA LEU A 146 11.70 -19.55 4.82
C LEU A 146 10.82 -20.31 3.81
N LEU A 147 10.23 -19.61 2.84
CA LEU A 147 9.42 -20.25 1.80
C LEU A 147 10.28 -21.16 0.92
N LYS A 148 11.48 -20.71 0.51
CA LYS A 148 12.44 -21.53 -0.24
C LYS A 148 12.84 -22.79 0.54
N LEU A 149 13.04 -22.69 1.85
CA LEU A 149 13.31 -23.87 2.70
C LEU A 149 12.14 -24.86 2.70
N LYS A 150 10.89 -24.39 2.74
CA LYS A 150 9.70 -25.25 2.63
C LYS A 150 9.62 -25.94 1.28
N LEU A 151 9.76 -25.18 0.19
CA LEU A 151 9.77 -25.71 -1.18
C LEU A 151 10.89 -26.76 -1.36
N LYS A 152 12.07 -26.54 -0.76
CA LYS A 152 13.16 -27.52 -0.75
C LYS A 152 12.75 -28.84 -0.10
N ARG A 153 12.11 -28.79 1.07
CA ARG A 153 11.67 -29.97 1.83
C ARG A 153 10.62 -30.78 1.08
N GLU A 154 9.80 -30.11 0.27
CA GLU A 154 8.81 -30.75 -0.60
C GLU A 154 9.38 -31.21 -1.94
N GLY A 155 10.69 -31.07 -2.18
CA GLY A 155 11.34 -31.46 -3.43
C GLY A 155 10.97 -30.58 -4.63
N LYS A 156 10.44 -29.37 -4.39
CA LYS A 156 9.98 -28.45 -5.44
C LYS A 156 11.07 -27.52 -5.98
N LEU A 157 12.16 -27.28 -5.25
CA LEU A 157 13.27 -26.48 -5.80
C LEU A 157 14.07 -27.29 -6.84
N PRO A 158 14.36 -26.71 -8.02
CA PRO A 158 15.05 -27.42 -9.09
C PRO A 158 16.49 -27.77 -8.72
N VAL A 159 16.96 -28.93 -9.20
CA VAL A 159 18.31 -29.45 -8.96
C VAL A 159 19.30 -29.02 -10.04
N GLU A 160 18.87 -28.69 -11.27
CA GLU A 160 19.72 -28.11 -12.33
C GLU A 160 18.95 -27.56 -13.56
N LEU A 161 19.63 -26.68 -14.32
CA LEU A 161 19.27 -25.93 -15.56
C LEU A 161 17.81 -25.43 -15.69
N ALA A 162 17.58 -24.18 -15.26
CA ALA A 162 16.39 -23.43 -15.64
C ALA A 162 16.60 -22.72 -16.97
N ASP A 163 15.54 -22.60 -17.76
CA ASP A 163 15.56 -21.81 -19.00
C ASP A 163 15.86 -20.33 -18.71
N GLU A 164 16.32 -19.61 -19.74
CA GLU A 164 16.50 -18.16 -19.63
C GLU A 164 15.18 -17.48 -19.25
N PRO A 165 15.22 -16.45 -18.38
CA PRO A 165 14.02 -15.72 -18.01
C PRO A 165 13.39 -15.02 -19.21
N ILE A 166 12.07 -15.11 -19.32
CA ILE A 166 11.31 -14.47 -20.40
C ILE A 166 10.71 -13.16 -19.86
N ASP A 167 11.23 -12.04 -20.33
CA ASP A 167 10.69 -10.71 -20.05
C ASP A 167 9.37 -10.51 -20.81
N LYS A 168 8.23 -10.41 -20.12
CA LYS A 168 6.92 -10.19 -20.76
C LYS A 168 6.56 -8.71 -20.84
N HIS A 169 6.14 -8.13 -19.73
CA HIS A 169 5.58 -6.79 -19.69
C HIS A 169 6.59 -5.82 -19.10
N ARG A 170 6.91 -4.76 -19.84
CA ARG A 170 7.81 -3.71 -19.37
C ARG A 170 7.04 -2.52 -18.78
N LEU A 171 7.43 -2.15 -17.56
CA LEU A 171 7.11 -0.88 -16.93
C LEU A 171 8.39 -0.04 -16.85
N THR A 172 8.33 1.19 -17.34
CA THR A 172 9.40 2.18 -17.17
C THR A 172 8.92 3.27 -16.23
N LYS A 173 9.63 3.48 -15.12
CA LYS A 173 9.45 4.66 -14.27
C LYS A 173 10.50 5.71 -14.62
N LYS A 174 10.04 6.94 -14.84
CA LYS A 174 10.89 8.11 -14.99
C LYS A 174 10.72 8.99 -13.76
N ASN A 175 11.78 9.08 -12.97
CA ASN A 175 11.80 9.78 -11.70
C ASN A 175 12.36 11.20 -11.91
N PHE A 176 11.56 12.21 -11.56
CA PHE A 176 11.90 13.63 -11.63
C PHE A 176 12.05 14.18 -10.23
N ARG A 177 13.29 14.52 -9.85
CA ARG A 177 13.61 14.93 -8.47
C ARG A 177 13.25 16.38 -8.21
N ILE A 178 12.45 16.61 -7.17
CA ILE A 178 12.16 17.92 -6.60
C ILE A 178 13.23 18.26 -5.56
N THR A 179 13.68 19.50 -5.60
CA THR A 179 14.70 20.07 -4.69
C THR A 179 14.22 21.32 -3.98
N SER A 180 13.10 21.91 -4.42
CA SER A 180 12.47 23.06 -3.76
C SER A 180 10.98 23.15 -4.10
N VAL A 181 10.23 23.78 -3.20
CA VAL A 181 8.77 23.92 -3.29
C VAL A 181 8.34 25.35 -2.94
N ALA A 182 7.29 25.84 -3.57
CA ALA A 182 6.68 27.14 -3.26
C ALA A 182 5.20 27.19 -3.62
N PHE A 183 4.48 28.19 -3.10
CA PHE A 183 3.13 28.53 -3.54
C PHE A 183 3.14 29.72 -4.51
N GLY A 184 2.35 29.64 -5.58
CA GLY A 184 2.28 30.67 -6.62
C GLY A 184 0.88 30.82 -7.24
N GLU A 185 0.80 31.55 -8.36
CA GLU A 185 -0.47 31.79 -9.07
C GLU A 185 -0.94 30.57 -9.90
N LYS A 186 -0.02 29.70 -10.28
CA LYS A 186 -0.26 28.50 -11.08
C LYS A 186 0.61 27.35 -10.58
N THR A 187 0.16 26.13 -10.83
CA THR A 187 0.95 24.92 -10.58
C THR A 187 1.91 24.72 -11.74
N THR A 188 3.21 24.59 -11.47
CA THR A 188 4.27 24.35 -12.48
C THR A 188 5.40 23.51 -11.91
N ILE A 189 6.11 22.80 -12.78
CA ILE A 189 7.33 22.04 -12.43
C ILE A 189 8.46 22.47 -13.36
N GLU A 190 9.48 23.12 -12.81
CA GLU A 190 10.61 23.64 -13.60
C GLU A 190 11.93 23.44 -12.86
N ARG A 191 12.90 22.75 -13.50
CA ARG A 191 14.29 22.61 -13.00
C ARG A 191 14.41 22.15 -11.53
N GLY A 192 13.53 21.25 -11.08
CA GLY A 192 13.50 20.72 -9.72
C GLY A 192 12.69 21.57 -8.74
N HIS A 193 12.05 22.63 -9.19
CA HIS A 193 11.16 23.47 -8.40
C HIS A 193 9.70 23.13 -8.70
N LEU A 194 8.94 22.74 -7.68
CA LEU A 194 7.49 22.60 -7.75
C LEU A 194 6.83 23.87 -7.19
N THR A 195 6.12 24.61 -8.03
CA THR A 195 5.20 25.65 -7.57
C THR A 195 3.79 25.07 -7.54
N LEU A 196 3.08 25.21 -6.43
CA LEU A 196 1.67 24.83 -6.29
C LEU A 196 0.78 26.07 -6.30
N ARG A 197 -0.33 26.02 -7.03
CA ARG A 197 -1.29 27.12 -7.07
C ARG A 197 -1.87 27.41 -5.67
N LYS A 198 -1.90 28.67 -5.27
CA LYS A 198 -2.59 29.12 -4.05
C LYS A 198 -4.11 28.93 -4.19
N GLY A 199 -4.76 28.47 -3.13
CA GLY A 199 -6.20 28.18 -3.15
C GLY A 199 -6.53 26.99 -4.05
N ILE A 200 -5.65 25.98 -4.10
CA ILE A 200 -5.91 24.77 -4.90
C ILE A 200 -7.14 24.02 -4.41
N GLU A 201 -7.36 24.09 -3.11
CA GLU A 201 -8.42 23.45 -2.35
C GLU A 201 -9.75 24.19 -2.34
N THR A 202 -9.78 25.49 -2.68
CA THR A 202 -10.98 26.35 -2.52
C THR A 202 -12.22 25.78 -3.19
N ARG A 203 -12.11 25.40 -4.47
CA ARG A 203 -13.23 24.81 -5.22
C ARG A 203 -13.66 23.45 -4.67
N ILE A 204 -12.72 22.70 -4.09
CA ILE A 204 -13.02 21.39 -3.50
C ILE A 204 -13.86 21.59 -2.25
N VAL A 205 -13.45 22.50 -1.35
CA VAL A 205 -14.22 22.84 -0.13
C VAL A 205 -15.62 23.35 -0.49
N GLU A 206 -15.78 24.13 -1.56
CA GLU A 206 -17.09 24.61 -2.02
C GLU A 206 -18.02 23.50 -2.55
N THR A 207 -17.46 22.38 -3.01
CA THR A 207 -18.23 21.32 -3.69
C THR A 207 -18.35 20.04 -2.89
N GLU A 208 -17.49 19.83 -1.88
CA GLU A 208 -17.45 18.61 -1.09
C GLU A 208 -18.17 18.81 0.25
N SER A 209 -19.47 18.53 0.28
CA SER A 209 -20.36 18.79 1.43
C SER A 209 -19.97 18.15 2.76
N ARG A 210 -19.08 17.14 2.73
CA ARG A 210 -18.59 16.40 3.91
C ARG A 210 -17.32 17.01 4.52
N ILE A 211 -16.66 17.91 3.79
CA ILE A 211 -15.40 18.51 4.16
C ILE A 211 -15.63 20.00 4.44
N ARG A 212 -15.42 20.39 5.70
CA ARG A 212 -15.57 21.77 6.13
C ARG A 212 -14.41 22.66 5.67
N GLY A 213 -13.21 22.08 5.60
CA GLY A 213 -12.00 22.79 5.21
C GLY A 213 -10.88 21.83 4.85
N ILE A 214 -9.97 22.32 4.02
CA ILE A 214 -8.74 21.64 3.64
C ILE A 214 -7.63 22.66 3.84
N ASP A 215 -6.54 22.24 4.49
CA ASP A 215 -5.34 23.03 4.61
C ASP A 215 -4.20 22.33 3.86
N VAL A 216 -3.61 23.04 2.89
CA VAL A 216 -2.56 22.52 2.02
C VAL A 216 -1.27 23.26 2.31
N ARG A 217 -0.20 22.53 2.66
CA ARG A 217 1.10 23.11 3.00
C ARG A 217 2.26 22.22 2.57
N PHE A 218 3.45 22.82 2.54
CA PHE A 218 4.70 22.09 2.41
C PHE A 218 5.41 22.03 3.75
N LEU A 219 5.82 20.83 4.16
CA LEU A 219 6.80 20.63 5.23
C LEU A 219 8.17 20.35 4.59
N LYS A 220 9.22 21.02 5.03
CA LYS A 220 10.57 20.80 4.51
C LYS A 220 11.21 19.59 5.20
N PRO A 221 12.23 18.97 4.57
CA PRO A 221 13.07 18.01 5.26
C PRO A 221 13.57 18.57 6.60
N GLY A 222 13.30 17.85 7.69
CA GLY A 222 13.62 18.27 9.06
C GLY A 222 12.53 19.05 9.80
N ASP A 223 11.46 19.52 9.14
CA ASP A 223 10.32 20.18 9.79
C ASP A 223 9.40 19.14 10.48
N VAL A 224 9.93 18.49 11.52
CA VAL A 224 9.29 17.34 12.20
C VAL A 224 8.71 17.68 13.59
N ASP A 225 8.94 18.89 14.07
CA ASP A 225 8.38 19.45 15.32
C ASP A 225 7.02 20.12 15.10
N TRP A 226 6.19 19.52 14.25
CA TRP A 226 4.88 20.05 13.88
C TRP A 226 3.76 19.11 14.34
N PHE A 227 2.64 19.66 14.80
CA PHE A 227 1.46 18.86 15.13
C PHE A 227 0.73 18.42 13.86
N VAL A 228 0.50 17.12 13.72
CA VAL A 228 -0.32 16.54 12.64
C VAL A 228 -1.53 15.84 13.24
N ASN A 229 -2.65 15.87 12.51
CA ASN A 229 -3.80 15.04 12.81
C ASN A 229 -3.54 13.57 12.41
N SER A 230 -4.50 12.70 12.70
CA SER A 230 -4.42 11.29 12.34
C SER A 230 -4.23 11.09 10.83
N ASN A 231 -3.31 10.19 10.50
CA ASN A 231 -2.90 9.90 9.14
C ASN A 231 -4.00 9.13 8.41
N LEU A 232 -4.46 9.70 7.30
CA LEU A 232 -5.36 9.04 6.37
C LEU A 232 -4.58 8.21 5.36
N ASP A 233 -3.47 8.73 4.84
CA ASP A 233 -2.57 7.96 3.96
C ASP A 233 -1.24 8.70 3.69
N PHE A 234 -0.25 7.95 3.22
CA PHE A 234 0.92 8.46 2.51
C PHE A 234 0.92 7.90 1.09
N SER A 235 1.15 8.74 0.09
CA SER A 235 1.13 8.33 -1.32
C SER A 235 2.19 9.05 -2.17
N PRO A 236 2.65 8.43 -3.28
CA PRO A 236 3.55 9.08 -4.23
C PRO A 236 2.79 10.04 -5.15
N ILE A 237 3.51 10.97 -5.78
CA ILE A 237 2.98 11.74 -6.92
C ILE A 237 3.48 11.08 -8.21
N ALA A 238 2.59 10.39 -8.91
CA ALA A 238 2.91 9.70 -10.15
C ALA A 238 1.75 9.75 -11.14
N VAL A 239 2.07 9.72 -12.45
CA VAL A 239 1.10 9.82 -13.55
C VAL A 239 1.48 8.89 -14.71
N LYS A 240 0.49 8.27 -15.34
CA LYS A 240 0.67 7.53 -16.60
C LYS A 240 0.93 8.52 -17.74
N ASN A 241 2.18 8.54 -18.20
CA ASN A 241 2.53 9.15 -19.46
C ASN A 241 2.06 8.27 -20.64
N ARG A 242 2.26 6.95 -20.56
CA ARG A 242 1.85 6.02 -21.63
C ARG A 242 1.50 4.63 -21.10
N GLY A 243 0.43 4.03 -21.64
CA GLY A 243 0.02 2.66 -21.33
C GLY A 243 -0.79 2.55 -20.03
N PRO A 244 -1.35 1.35 -19.75
CA PRO A 244 -2.12 1.11 -18.52
C PRO A 244 -1.22 0.92 -17.30
N LEU A 245 -1.80 0.86 -16.10
CA LEU A 245 -1.08 0.49 -14.89
C LEU A 245 -0.30 -0.83 -15.07
N GLY A 246 0.96 -0.83 -14.66
CA GLY A 246 1.89 -1.96 -14.75
C GLY A 246 2.58 -2.11 -16.11
N ARG A 247 2.29 -1.25 -17.09
CA ARG A 247 2.91 -1.29 -18.42
C ARG A 247 3.22 0.11 -18.96
N GLY A 248 4.17 0.20 -19.88
CA GLY A 248 4.47 1.47 -20.54
C GLY A 248 5.32 2.41 -19.68
N ILE A 249 4.95 3.69 -19.60
CA ILE A 249 5.77 4.73 -18.97
C ILE A 249 4.95 5.44 -17.89
N THR A 250 5.53 5.49 -16.69
CA THR A 250 5.02 6.26 -15.56
C THR A 250 6.03 7.35 -15.23
N HIS A 251 5.57 8.58 -15.09
CA HIS A 251 6.38 9.68 -14.56
C HIS A 251 6.10 9.79 -13.06
N CYS A 252 7.15 9.92 -12.26
CA CYS A 252 7.07 10.02 -10.81
C CYS A 252 7.81 11.28 -10.36
N LEU A 253 7.28 12.00 -9.38
CA LEU A 253 8.09 12.93 -8.59
C LEU A 253 8.80 12.19 -7.46
N THR A 254 10.07 12.53 -7.26
CA THR A 254 10.88 12.09 -6.11
C THR A 254 11.38 13.30 -5.33
N GLY A 255 11.81 13.11 -4.09
CA GLY A 255 12.13 14.24 -3.19
C GLY A 255 10.88 14.92 -2.60
N ILE A 256 9.68 14.38 -2.87
CA ILE A 256 8.43 14.85 -2.30
C ILE A 256 7.44 13.69 -2.12
N THR A 257 6.74 13.67 -0.99
CA THR A 257 5.70 12.67 -0.67
C THR A 257 4.41 13.35 -0.24
N VAL A 258 3.24 12.80 -0.60
CA VAL A 258 1.94 13.31 -0.14
C VAL A 258 1.61 12.71 1.21
N MET A 259 1.17 13.55 2.15
CA MET A 259 0.62 13.14 3.43
C MET A 259 -0.79 13.69 3.56
N SER A 260 -1.77 12.81 3.75
CA SER A 260 -3.13 13.22 4.08
C SER A 260 -3.41 12.91 5.55
N THR A 261 -3.98 13.89 6.26
CA THR A 261 -4.39 13.77 7.67
C THR A 261 -5.76 14.37 7.84
N GLY A 262 -6.44 14.11 8.96
CA GLY A 262 -7.65 14.88 9.25
C GLY A 262 -8.24 14.68 10.62
N VAL A 263 -9.19 15.55 10.94
CA VAL A 263 -9.90 15.62 12.21
C VAL A 263 -11.33 16.12 11.98
N GLU A 264 -12.25 15.64 12.81
CA GLU A 264 -13.63 16.07 12.79
C GLU A 264 -13.85 17.40 13.53
N ALA A 265 -14.54 18.34 12.88
CA ALA A 265 -14.91 19.61 13.49
C ALA A 265 -15.83 19.42 14.71
N LYS A 266 -15.71 20.32 15.69
CA LYS A 266 -16.46 20.36 16.95
C LYS A 266 -16.15 19.21 17.92
N THR A 267 -16.12 17.96 17.45
CA THR A 267 -15.86 16.80 18.32
C THR A 267 -14.36 16.57 18.55
N GLY A 268 -13.52 17.00 17.61
CA GLY A 268 -12.08 16.72 17.63
C GLY A 268 -11.75 15.25 17.36
N PHE A 269 -12.72 14.46 16.87
CA PHE A 269 -12.50 13.05 16.61
C PHE A 269 -11.47 12.83 15.51
N GLN A 270 -10.52 11.97 15.79
CA GLN A 270 -9.44 11.59 14.90
C GLN A 270 -9.84 10.30 14.18
N PRO A 271 -9.95 10.28 12.83
CA PRO A 271 -10.29 9.08 12.07
C PRO A 271 -9.36 7.92 12.42
N SER A 272 -9.90 6.93 13.16
CA SER A 272 -9.12 5.84 13.77
C SER A 272 -10.03 4.73 14.32
N ASN A 273 -9.42 3.59 14.67
CA ASN A 273 -10.07 2.38 15.19
C ASN A 273 -9.37 1.96 16.47
N ILE A 274 -8.11 1.54 16.35
CA ILE A 274 -7.25 1.31 17.52
C ILE A 274 -6.15 2.35 17.52
N GLY A 275 -6.39 3.41 18.30
CA GLY A 275 -5.44 4.48 18.47
C GLY A 275 -5.33 5.39 17.25
N SER A 276 -5.00 6.63 17.52
CA SER A 276 -4.99 7.71 16.55
C SER A 276 -3.57 8.26 16.48
N SER A 277 -3.13 8.64 15.27
CA SER A 277 -1.73 9.01 15.00
C SER A 277 -1.51 10.52 15.04
N GLU A 278 -2.34 11.28 15.75
CA GLU A 278 -2.14 12.71 15.96
C GLU A 278 -1.08 13.00 17.01
N GLY A 279 -0.40 14.12 16.85
CA GLY A 279 0.70 14.53 17.73
C GLY A 279 1.85 15.15 16.95
N LEU A 280 3.03 15.22 17.57
CA LEU A 280 4.22 15.70 16.89
C LEU A 280 4.63 14.71 15.80
N LEU A 281 4.89 15.22 14.59
CA LEU A 281 5.21 14.40 13.42
C LEU A 281 6.36 13.42 13.68
N LYS A 282 7.43 13.87 14.35
CA LYS A 282 8.58 13.01 14.72
C LYS A 282 8.24 11.86 15.67
N GLU A 283 7.15 11.96 16.42
CA GLU A 283 6.69 10.96 17.39
C GLU A 283 5.62 10.03 16.79
N ARG A 284 5.02 10.43 15.67
CA ARG A 284 3.89 9.73 15.04
C ARG A 284 4.20 9.09 13.70
N VAL A 285 5.38 9.34 13.13
CA VAL A 285 5.81 8.76 11.86
C VAL A 285 7.22 8.22 11.97
N ALA A 286 7.37 6.92 11.70
CA ALA A 286 8.68 6.32 11.47
C ALA A 286 9.09 6.61 10.03
N PHE A 287 10.00 7.57 9.83
CA PHE A 287 10.53 7.92 8.50
C PHE A 287 11.38 6.78 7.90
N ASN A 288 11.64 6.89 6.60
CA ASN A 288 12.50 5.97 5.85
C ASN A 288 12.00 4.52 5.82
N GLN A 289 10.68 4.33 5.91
CA GLN A 289 10.03 3.03 5.74
C GLN A 289 9.37 2.94 4.36
N ALA A 290 9.04 1.72 3.92
CA ALA A 290 8.34 1.55 2.64
C ALA A 290 7.02 2.32 2.57
N GLY A 291 6.32 2.47 3.71
CA GLY A 291 5.04 3.16 3.81
C GLY A 291 5.09 4.64 4.18
N THR A 292 6.27 5.21 4.39
CA THR A 292 6.41 6.59 4.91
C THR A 292 7.40 7.41 4.08
N PRO A 293 7.39 8.76 4.23
CA PRO A 293 8.33 9.63 3.53
C PRO A 293 9.79 9.31 3.88
N SER A 294 10.71 9.60 2.94
CA SER A 294 12.13 9.72 3.28
C SER A 294 12.32 10.91 4.22
N SER A 295 13.30 10.87 5.12
CA SER A 295 13.67 12.04 5.93
C SER A 295 14.16 13.22 5.10
N ASP A 296 14.56 12.97 3.84
CA ASP A 296 15.04 13.97 2.89
C ASP A 296 13.94 14.47 1.93
N ASP A 297 12.71 13.95 2.04
CA ASP A 297 11.59 14.37 1.19
C ASP A 297 10.92 15.63 1.75
N PHE A 298 10.50 16.53 0.86
CA PHE A 298 9.43 17.46 1.18
C PHE A 298 8.13 16.68 1.42
N ILE A 299 7.25 17.18 2.28
CA ILE A 299 5.91 16.61 2.44
C ILE A 299 4.89 17.62 1.92
N LEU A 300 4.09 17.23 0.93
CA LEU A 300 2.84 17.91 0.59
C LEU A 300 1.78 17.43 1.58
N HIS A 301 1.57 18.22 2.63
CA HIS A 301 0.63 17.92 3.69
C HIS A 301 -0.74 18.51 3.34
N ILE A 302 -1.75 17.64 3.28
CA ILE A 302 -3.15 17.97 3.02
C ILE A 302 -3.94 17.55 4.26
N ASP A 303 -4.34 18.52 5.07
CA ASP A 303 -5.05 18.30 6.32
C ASP A 303 -6.55 18.59 6.16
N TYR A 304 -7.39 17.64 6.54
CA TYR A 304 -8.84 17.71 6.39
C TYR A 304 -9.52 18.07 7.70
N LEU A 305 -10.37 19.08 7.65
CA LEU A 305 -11.38 19.34 8.69
C LEU A 305 -12.72 18.78 8.21
N PHE A 306 -13.12 17.63 8.74
CA PHE A 306 -14.39 17.00 8.40
C PHE A 306 -15.57 17.72 9.06
N GLU A 307 -16.73 17.69 8.41
CA GLU A 307 -17.99 18.09 9.08
C GLU A 307 -18.31 17.13 10.24
N PRO A 308 -19.04 17.58 11.28
CA PRO A 308 -19.38 16.72 12.43
C PRO A 308 -20.11 15.44 12.00
N GLY A 309 -19.58 14.28 12.39
CA GLY A 309 -20.04 12.95 12.03
C GLY A 309 -19.29 12.34 10.83
N GLU A 310 -18.66 13.14 9.97
CA GLU A 310 -18.10 12.68 8.70
C GLU A 310 -16.74 11.99 8.87
N GLY A 311 -15.96 12.37 9.88
CA GLY A 311 -14.65 11.77 10.17
C GLY A 311 -14.71 10.32 10.67
N ARG A 312 -15.92 9.73 10.72
CA ARG A 312 -16.23 8.38 11.22
C ARG A 312 -16.87 7.49 10.16
N THR A 313 -17.04 8.01 8.95
CA THR A 313 -17.83 7.36 7.89
C THR A 313 -16.94 6.93 6.74
N ALA A 314 -17.42 5.95 5.97
CA ALA A 314 -16.82 5.59 4.69
C ALA A 314 -16.79 6.81 3.77
N GLU A 315 -17.92 7.48 3.62
CA GLU A 315 -18.13 8.52 2.64
C GLU A 315 -17.32 9.79 2.93
N GLY A 316 -17.14 10.14 4.21
CA GLY A 316 -16.24 11.23 4.59
C GLY A 316 -14.78 10.93 4.24
N LEU A 317 -14.31 9.72 4.52
CA LEU A 317 -12.95 9.27 4.19
C LEU A 317 -12.74 9.21 2.67
N GLU A 318 -13.71 8.66 1.94
CA GLU A 318 -13.72 8.65 0.48
C GLU A 318 -13.71 10.06 -0.11
N ALA A 319 -14.41 11.01 0.49
CA ALA A 319 -14.38 12.42 0.09
C ALA A 319 -12.98 13.02 0.27
N ALA A 320 -12.29 12.73 1.38
CA ALA A 320 -10.91 13.18 1.59
C ALA A 320 -9.94 12.58 0.56
N HIS A 321 -10.02 11.28 0.29
CA HIS A 321 -9.15 10.64 -0.71
C HIS A 321 -9.40 11.12 -2.13
N ARG A 322 -10.67 11.34 -2.51
CA ARG A 322 -11.04 11.96 -3.78
C ARG A 322 -10.52 13.39 -3.89
N SER A 323 -10.56 14.14 -2.81
CA SER A 323 -10.05 15.51 -2.73
C SER A 323 -8.53 15.56 -2.86
N THR A 324 -7.82 14.65 -2.17
CA THR A 324 -6.37 14.49 -2.27
C THR A 324 -5.97 14.18 -3.70
N ASP A 325 -6.67 13.25 -4.34
CA ASP A 325 -6.37 12.85 -5.71
C ASP A 325 -6.62 13.97 -6.73
N ARG A 326 -7.64 14.83 -6.51
CA ARG A 326 -7.89 16.05 -7.30
C ARG A 326 -6.79 17.10 -7.14
N ILE A 327 -6.29 17.31 -5.92
CA ILE A 327 -5.18 18.24 -5.65
C ILE A 327 -3.91 17.74 -6.33
N VAL A 328 -3.60 16.45 -6.17
CA VAL A 328 -2.43 15.82 -6.79
C VAL A 328 -2.56 15.77 -8.32
N ASP A 329 -3.77 15.64 -8.87
CA ASP A 329 -4.01 15.68 -10.32
C ASP A 329 -3.54 16.99 -10.97
N GLU A 330 -3.64 18.14 -10.27
CA GLU A 330 -3.11 19.41 -10.79
C GLU A 330 -1.59 19.34 -11.00
N ILE A 331 -0.88 18.65 -10.11
CA ILE A 331 0.57 18.39 -10.23
C ILE A 331 0.83 17.34 -11.34
N ARG A 332 0.00 16.29 -11.41
CA ARG A 332 0.14 15.23 -12.43
C ARG A 332 0.01 15.76 -13.86
N ARG A 333 -0.83 16.78 -14.09
CA ARG A 333 -0.97 17.42 -15.41
C ARG A 333 0.32 18.06 -15.89
N GLU A 334 1.02 18.76 -15.01
CA GLU A 334 2.35 19.33 -15.31
C GLU A 334 3.42 18.24 -15.46
N LEU A 335 3.33 17.16 -14.67
CA LEU A 335 4.26 16.05 -14.70
C LEU A 335 4.14 15.17 -15.96
N LYS A 336 2.93 15.03 -16.51
CA LYS A 336 2.60 14.03 -17.54
C LYS A 336 3.50 14.12 -18.75
N ASP A 337 3.73 15.33 -19.25
CA ASP A 337 4.54 15.60 -20.44
C ASP A 337 5.79 16.43 -20.09
N LEU A 338 6.28 16.31 -18.85
CA LEU A 338 7.43 17.06 -18.37
C LEU A 338 8.71 16.71 -19.16
N GLN A 339 9.23 17.70 -19.87
CA GLN A 339 10.50 17.60 -20.63
C GLN A 339 11.56 18.59 -20.14
N SER A 340 11.19 19.51 -19.24
CA SER A 340 12.07 20.59 -18.75
C SER A 340 13.18 20.09 -17.81
N MET A 341 13.19 18.80 -17.46
CA MET A 341 14.09 18.20 -16.49
C MET A 341 14.58 16.83 -16.96
N ARG A 342 15.82 16.48 -16.58
CA ARG A 342 16.33 15.12 -16.73
C ARG A 342 15.62 14.21 -15.72
N SER A 343 15.17 13.06 -16.20
CA SER A 343 14.66 11.99 -15.34
C SER A 343 15.70 10.90 -15.13
N GLU A 344 15.69 10.29 -13.94
CA GLU A 344 16.29 8.97 -13.73
C GLU A 344 15.33 7.89 -14.23
N LYS A 345 15.84 6.85 -14.88
CA LYS A 345 15.02 5.83 -15.53
C LYS A 345 15.22 4.49 -14.84
N GLU A 346 14.12 3.87 -14.44
CA GLU A 346 14.07 2.50 -13.92
C GLU A 346 13.19 1.64 -14.83
N GLU A 347 13.62 0.42 -15.10
CA GLU A 347 12.85 -0.54 -15.88
C GLU A 347 12.56 -1.78 -15.05
N PHE A 348 11.30 -2.21 -15.10
CA PHE A 348 10.79 -3.39 -14.42
C PHE A 348 10.12 -4.30 -15.44
N TYR A 349 10.29 -5.60 -15.25
CA TYR A 349 9.77 -6.63 -16.13
C TYR A 349 8.96 -7.63 -15.30
N ASP A 350 7.74 -7.93 -15.76
CA ASP A 350 7.02 -9.13 -15.30
C ASP A 350 7.73 -10.33 -15.98
N ARG A 351 8.56 -11.04 -15.22
CA ARG A 351 9.42 -12.14 -15.69
C ARG A 351 8.76 -13.48 -15.47
N GLU A 352 8.79 -14.33 -16.49
CA GLU A 352 8.54 -15.75 -16.35
C GLU A 352 9.87 -16.49 -16.24
N ARG A 353 9.98 -17.41 -15.28
CA ARG A 353 11.13 -18.28 -15.12
C ARG A 353 10.72 -19.74 -15.28
N PRO A 354 10.70 -20.27 -16.52
CA PRO A 354 10.30 -21.65 -16.76
C PRO A 354 11.14 -22.64 -15.95
N GLY A 355 10.49 -23.65 -15.38
CA GLY A 355 11.15 -24.68 -14.55
C GLY A 355 11.51 -24.23 -13.11
N LYS A 356 11.30 -22.95 -12.75
CA LYS A 356 11.40 -22.50 -11.36
C LYS A 356 10.05 -22.63 -10.64
N PRO A 357 10.04 -22.80 -9.30
CA PRO A 357 8.79 -22.90 -8.55
C PRO A 357 8.01 -21.60 -8.64
N ARG A 358 6.71 -21.73 -8.91
CA ARG A 358 5.79 -20.60 -9.06
C ARG A 358 5.32 -20.16 -7.69
N VAL A 359 5.73 -18.98 -7.26
CA VAL A 359 5.38 -18.41 -5.95
C VAL A 359 4.49 -17.18 -6.13
N ILE A 360 3.46 -17.03 -5.31
CA ILE A 360 2.65 -15.80 -5.26
C ILE A 360 2.82 -15.07 -3.94
N LEU A 361 2.44 -13.80 -3.95
CA LEU A 361 2.11 -13.06 -2.74
C LEU A 361 0.59 -12.94 -2.65
N VAL A 362 0.00 -13.36 -1.52
CA VAL A 362 -1.37 -13.01 -1.17
C VAL A 362 -1.30 -11.80 -0.24
N LYS A 363 -1.85 -10.66 -0.67
CA LYS A 363 -2.06 -9.48 0.16
C LYS A 363 -3.49 -9.49 0.66
N ILE A 364 -3.65 -9.67 1.96
CA ILE A 364 -4.93 -9.48 2.64
C ILE A 364 -4.98 -8.01 3.07
N THR A 365 -5.91 -7.27 2.48
CA THR A 365 -6.06 -5.82 2.67
C THR A 365 -7.45 -5.49 3.16
N SER A 366 -7.60 -4.39 3.89
CA SER A 366 -8.90 -4.01 4.42
C SER A 366 -9.96 -3.83 3.32
N GLY A 367 -11.14 -4.40 3.55
CA GLY A 367 -12.36 -4.25 2.75
C GLY A 367 -13.62 -4.26 3.63
N LEU A 368 -13.45 -3.85 4.90
CA LEU A 368 -14.41 -4.08 5.98
C LEU A 368 -15.74 -3.34 5.81
N GLY A 369 -15.70 -2.17 5.18
CA GLY A 369 -16.75 -1.19 5.41
C GLY A 369 -16.33 -0.13 6.43
N ASN A 370 -17.10 0.96 6.52
CA ASN A 370 -16.77 2.15 7.31
C ASN A 370 -15.49 2.83 6.81
N MET A 371 -14.63 3.28 7.73
CA MET A 371 -13.44 4.06 7.41
C MET A 371 -12.30 3.24 6.78
N TYR A 372 -12.31 1.91 6.91
CA TYR A 372 -11.20 1.04 6.53
C TYR A 372 -11.49 0.30 5.25
N ASP A 373 -10.90 0.77 4.16
CA ASP A 373 -11.02 0.10 2.88
C ASP A 373 -9.74 0.27 2.08
N SER A 374 -9.63 -0.54 1.05
CA SER A 374 -8.65 -0.41 0.00
C SER A 374 -9.38 -0.37 -1.33
N SER A 375 -8.88 0.45 -2.23
CA SER A 375 -9.35 0.49 -3.60
C SER A 375 -8.28 -0.01 -4.56
N ILE A 376 -8.75 -0.55 -5.68
CA ILE A 376 -7.91 -1.11 -6.73
C ILE A 376 -8.20 -0.45 -8.07
N PHE A 377 -7.19 -0.50 -8.95
CA PHE A 377 -7.26 -0.01 -10.33
C PHE A 377 -7.69 1.46 -10.47
N PRO A 378 -7.05 2.40 -9.75
CA PRO A 378 -7.28 3.82 -9.99
C PRO A 378 -6.87 4.23 -11.40
N LYS A 379 -7.37 5.39 -11.85
CA LYS A 379 -6.98 5.96 -13.15
C LYS A 379 -5.48 6.23 -13.24
N GLU A 380 -4.93 6.86 -12.21
CA GLU A 380 -3.53 7.24 -12.11
C GLU A 380 -2.84 6.43 -11.01
N PRO A 381 -1.53 6.17 -11.10
CA PRO A 381 -0.79 5.40 -10.12
C PRO A 381 -1.01 5.93 -8.71
N ALA A 382 -1.37 5.04 -7.78
CA ALA A 382 -1.63 5.34 -6.37
C ALA A 382 -2.75 6.38 -6.13
N GLY A 383 -3.56 6.68 -7.14
CA GLY A 383 -4.73 7.55 -7.02
C GLY A 383 -5.95 6.84 -6.43
N TYR A 384 -7.07 7.57 -6.42
CA TYR A 384 -8.36 7.11 -5.90
C TYR A 384 -9.49 7.28 -6.92
N ILE A 385 -9.42 8.29 -7.79
CA ILE A 385 -10.43 8.54 -8.81
C ILE A 385 -10.50 7.38 -9.81
N GLU A 386 -11.74 6.98 -10.12
CA GLU A 386 -12.11 5.84 -10.99
C GLU A 386 -11.70 4.46 -10.46
N SER A 387 -11.17 4.36 -9.24
CA SER A 387 -10.87 3.07 -8.60
C SER A 387 -12.13 2.27 -8.26
N ARG A 388 -11.94 1.05 -7.76
CA ARG A 388 -13.00 0.19 -7.21
C ARG A 388 -12.64 -0.17 -5.79
N LEU A 389 -13.54 0.11 -4.84
CA LEU A 389 -13.39 -0.35 -3.46
C LEU A 389 -13.53 -1.87 -3.40
N LEU A 390 -12.75 -2.51 -2.54
CA LEU A 390 -12.83 -3.97 -2.37
C LEU A 390 -14.19 -4.37 -1.81
N ARG A 391 -14.76 -3.57 -0.87
CA ARG A 391 -16.10 -3.85 -0.33
C ARG A 391 -17.18 -3.89 -1.41
N ASP A 392 -17.12 -2.98 -2.39
CA ASP A 392 -18.09 -2.91 -3.49
C ASP A 392 -17.97 -4.11 -4.44
N CYS A 393 -16.82 -4.78 -4.39
CA CYS A 393 -16.55 -6.01 -5.13
C CYS A 393 -16.81 -7.27 -4.28
N ASN A 394 -17.53 -7.15 -3.16
CA ASN A 394 -17.75 -8.23 -2.20
C ASN A 394 -16.44 -8.89 -1.73
N ASN A 395 -15.35 -8.11 -1.65
CA ASN A 395 -14.05 -8.56 -1.17
C ASN A 395 -13.44 -9.78 -1.91
N ILE A 396 -13.90 -10.05 -3.14
CA ILE A 396 -13.38 -11.17 -3.94
C ILE A 396 -11.89 -10.98 -4.24
N PRO A 397 -11.11 -12.08 -4.38
CA PRO A 397 -9.70 -11.98 -4.69
C PRO A 397 -9.44 -11.48 -6.12
N PHE A 398 -8.57 -10.49 -6.26
CA PHE A 398 -8.11 -9.97 -7.55
C PHE A 398 -6.66 -10.39 -7.82
N PHE A 399 -6.40 -10.91 -9.02
CA PHE A 399 -5.03 -11.18 -9.47
C PHE A 399 -4.44 -9.93 -10.15
N ILE A 400 -3.24 -9.51 -9.72
CA ILE A 400 -2.48 -8.40 -10.30
C ILE A 400 -1.04 -8.83 -10.58
N THR A 401 -0.39 -8.21 -11.56
CA THR A 401 1.04 -8.46 -11.85
C THR A 401 1.95 -7.73 -10.86
N PRO A 402 3.22 -8.16 -10.71
CA PRO A 402 4.20 -7.43 -9.91
C PRO A 402 4.36 -5.97 -10.34
N ASN A 403 4.36 -5.72 -11.66
CA ASN A 403 4.42 -4.36 -12.17
C ASN A 403 3.17 -3.54 -11.88
N GLN A 404 1.96 -4.12 -11.88
CA GLN A 404 0.75 -3.39 -11.46
C GLN A 404 0.86 -2.92 -10.00
N CYS A 405 1.36 -3.76 -9.10
CA CYS A 405 1.61 -3.35 -7.72
C CYS A 405 2.63 -2.22 -7.62
N ARG A 406 3.75 -2.31 -8.36
CA ARG A 406 4.74 -1.24 -8.44
C ARG A 406 4.17 0.04 -9.04
N ASP A 407 3.20 -0.06 -9.94
CA ASP A 407 2.58 1.08 -10.62
C ASP A 407 1.33 1.59 -9.89
N GLY A 408 1.19 1.30 -8.59
CA GLY A 408 0.18 1.92 -7.73
C GLY A 408 -1.25 1.46 -8.01
N VAL A 409 -1.43 0.17 -8.31
CA VAL A 409 -2.77 -0.39 -8.51
C VAL A 409 -3.61 -0.47 -7.22
N LEU A 410 -2.97 -0.41 -6.04
CA LEU A 410 -3.60 -0.45 -4.72
C LEU A 410 -3.53 0.93 -4.06
N HIS A 411 -4.62 1.35 -3.41
CA HIS A 411 -4.73 2.59 -2.65
C HIS A 411 -5.52 2.35 -1.35
N THR A 412 -5.02 2.83 -0.21
CA THR A 412 -5.58 2.56 1.13
C THR A 412 -6.28 3.79 1.70
N LEU A 413 -7.43 3.63 2.36
CA LEU A 413 -8.24 4.76 2.86
C LEU A 413 -8.00 5.09 4.35
N LEU A 414 -7.74 4.11 5.21
CA LEU A 414 -7.39 4.35 6.62
C LEU A 414 -6.56 3.21 7.22
#